data_AF-A0A2M9LEH5-F1
#
_entry.id   AF-A0A2M9LEH5-F1
#
_cell.length_a   1.000
_cell.length_b   1.000
_cell.length_c   1.000
_cell.angle_alpha   90.00
_cell.angle_beta   90.00
_cell.angle_gamma   90.00
#
_symmetry.space_group_name_H-M   'P 1'
#
loop_
_entity.id
_entity.type
_entity.pdbx_description
1 polymer ?
#
loop_
_entity_poly.entity_id
_entity_poly.type
_entity_poly.pdbx_seq_one_letter_code
_entity_poly.pdbx_strand_id
1 'polypeptide(L)'
;MIDSAAAPQPSGRGAARRSALFEELVALFTAEGFAQFTLDDLAARLHCSKRTLYGLAGSKEQLVRAAVVHFFRDATSRVEAALAAETDPAARLAAYLRAVSAELAPGSARFFDDLAAFDPAAEVYGRNTRAAARQIQQLIDDGVAEGAFRETHVAFAADVISSVMVRIQQRQVAETTGLADAEAYGHLAELLLHGLLR
;
A
#
# COMPACT_ATOMS: atom_id res chain seq x y z
N MET A 1 -16.25 19.36 -9.06
CA MET A 1 -15.29 19.84 -10.08
C MET A 1 -13.92 19.89 -9.42
N ILE A 2 -13.12 18.84 -9.62
CA ILE A 2 -11.73 18.78 -9.19
C ILE A 2 -10.92 18.47 -10.45
N ASP A 3 -9.91 19.29 -10.66
CA ASP A 3 -9.03 19.33 -11.82
C ASP A 3 -8.32 17.96 -11.99
N SER A 4 -8.58 17.32 -13.13
CA SER A 4 -7.99 16.04 -13.50
C SER A 4 -6.60 16.31 -14.10
N ALA A 5 -5.59 16.38 -13.23
CA ALA A 5 -4.21 16.41 -13.68
C ALA A 5 -3.76 14.98 -14.05
N ALA A 6 -4.00 14.60 -15.29
CA ALA A 6 -3.45 13.40 -15.90
C ALA A 6 -1.92 13.37 -15.77
N ALA A 7 -1.37 12.21 -15.41
CA ALA A 7 0.08 12.02 -15.33
C ALA A 7 0.75 12.36 -16.68
N PRO A 8 1.92 13.04 -16.68
CA PRO A 8 2.61 13.39 -17.91
C PRO A 8 2.99 12.12 -18.68
N GLN A 9 2.38 11.95 -19.86
CA GLN A 9 2.73 10.91 -20.82
C GLN A 9 4.21 11.12 -21.25
N PRO A 10 5.09 10.12 -21.12
CA PRO A 10 6.51 10.27 -21.43
C PRO A 10 6.72 10.45 -22.94
N SER A 11 6.79 11.69 -23.41
CA SER A 11 7.08 12.02 -24.81
C SER A 11 8.57 11.89 -25.11
N GLY A 12 8.97 10.69 -25.58
CA GLY A 12 10.30 10.41 -26.14
C GLY A 12 10.94 9.13 -25.62
N ARG A 13 11.78 8.49 -26.46
CA ARG A 13 12.46 7.21 -26.14
C ARG A 13 13.24 7.23 -24.81
N GLY A 14 13.82 8.39 -24.44
CA GLY A 14 14.54 8.54 -23.17
C GLY A 14 13.62 8.58 -21.93
N ALA A 15 12.42 9.14 -22.05
CA ALA A 15 11.46 9.21 -20.95
C ALA A 15 10.83 7.83 -20.67
N ALA A 16 10.49 7.08 -21.73
CA ALA A 16 9.98 5.72 -21.60
C ALA A 16 11.01 4.80 -20.93
N ARG A 17 12.29 4.89 -21.33
CA ARG A 17 13.36 4.09 -20.73
C ARG A 17 13.62 4.44 -19.26
N ARG A 18 13.53 5.71 -18.87
CA ARG A 18 13.63 6.11 -17.45
C ARG A 18 12.47 5.59 -16.63
N SER A 19 11.27 5.59 -17.19
CA SER A 19 10.08 5.05 -16.52
C SER A 19 10.24 3.55 -16.29
N ALA A 20 10.62 2.78 -17.32
CA ALA A 20 10.88 1.35 -17.19
C ALA A 20 11.96 1.04 -16.12
N LEU A 21 13.07 1.77 -16.13
CA LEU A 21 14.12 1.62 -15.11
C LEU A 21 13.60 1.88 -13.69
N PHE A 22 12.70 2.85 -13.53
CA PHE A 22 12.11 3.16 -12.24
C PHE A 22 11.12 2.07 -11.79
N GLU A 23 10.34 1.49 -12.69
CA GLU A 23 9.50 0.32 -12.38
C GLU A 23 10.36 -0.88 -11.95
N GLU A 24 11.49 -1.13 -12.63
CA GLU A 24 12.44 -2.18 -12.24
C GLU A 24 13.03 -1.92 -10.84
N LEU A 25 13.34 -0.67 -10.52
CA LEU A 25 13.79 -0.27 -9.18
C LEU A 25 12.72 -0.53 -8.12
N VAL A 26 11.45 -0.17 -8.39
CA VAL A 26 10.32 -0.43 -7.49
C VAL A 26 10.17 -1.92 -7.26
N ALA A 27 10.14 -2.73 -8.33
CA ALA A 27 10.02 -4.18 -8.23
C ALA A 27 11.15 -4.81 -7.41
N LEU A 28 12.39 -4.35 -7.63
CA LEU A 28 13.57 -4.79 -6.86
C LEU A 28 13.41 -4.49 -5.36
N PHE A 29 13.02 -3.27 -5.01
CA PHE A 29 12.83 -2.89 -3.62
C PHE A 29 11.67 -3.65 -2.96
N THR A 30 10.55 -3.81 -3.65
CA THR A 30 9.40 -4.56 -3.14
C THR A 30 9.78 -6.03 -2.86
N ALA A 31 10.54 -6.66 -3.76
CA ALA A 31 10.91 -8.07 -3.65
C ALA A 31 12.02 -8.36 -2.63
N GLU A 32 12.97 -7.44 -2.43
CA GLU A 32 14.19 -7.72 -1.64
C GLU A 32 14.43 -6.75 -0.48
N GLY A 33 13.59 -5.74 -0.30
CA GLY A 33 13.92 -4.58 0.53
C GLY A 33 14.90 -3.64 -0.14
N PHE A 34 15.27 -2.56 0.56
CA PHE A 34 16.09 -1.49 0.01
C PHE A 34 17.27 -1.07 0.91
N ALA A 35 17.24 -1.40 2.20
CA ALA A 35 18.22 -0.90 3.16
C ALA A 35 19.65 -1.36 2.80
N GLN A 36 19.81 -2.62 2.39
CA GLN A 36 21.10 -3.23 2.05
C GLN A 36 21.76 -2.68 0.79
N PHE A 37 21.00 -2.14 -0.16
CA PHE A 37 21.56 -1.85 -1.47
C PHE A 37 22.38 -0.56 -1.46
N THR A 38 23.61 -0.60 -1.93
CA THR A 38 24.34 0.62 -2.27
C THR A 38 23.91 1.12 -3.66
N LEU A 39 24.27 2.36 -4.01
CA LEU A 39 24.06 2.86 -5.37
C LEU A 39 24.88 2.07 -6.42
N ASP A 40 25.99 1.46 -6.02
CA ASP A 40 26.75 0.53 -6.88
C ASP A 40 25.96 -0.75 -7.14
N ASP A 41 25.38 -1.35 -6.09
CA ASP A 41 24.57 -2.55 -6.21
C ASP A 41 23.35 -2.30 -7.11
N LEU A 42 22.68 -1.16 -6.92
CA LEU A 42 21.53 -0.78 -7.75
C LEU A 42 21.92 -0.56 -9.21
N ALA A 43 23.03 0.12 -9.46
CA ALA A 43 23.52 0.33 -10.82
C ALA A 43 23.84 -1.00 -11.52
N ALA A 44 24.47 -1.93 -10.80
CA ALA A 44 24.77 -3.27 -11.30
C ALA A 44 23.51 -4.11 -11.56
N ARG A 45 22.60 -4.19 -10.59
CA ARG A 45 21.34 -4.95 -10.66
C ARG A 45 20.42 -4.44 -11.78
N LEU A 46 20.35 -3.13 -11.96
CA LEU A 46 19.49 -2.48 -12.97
C LEU A 46 20.22 -2.22 -14.30
N HIS A 47 21.44 -2.75 -14.47
CA HIS A 47 22.26 -2.61 -15.67
C HIS A 47 22.37 -1.16 -16.19
N CYS A 48 22.57 -0.22 -15.26
CA CYS A 48 22.62 1.22 -15.56
C CYS A 48 23.82 1.90 -14.89
N SER A 49 24.05 3.18 -15.19
CA SER A 49 25.09 3.96 -14.53
C SER A 49 24.56 4.64 -13.27
N LYS A 50 25.44 4.94 -12.30
CA LYS A 50 25.07 5.81 -11.16
C LYS A 50 24.48 7.14 -11.60
N ARG A 51 25.00 7.74 -12.69
CA ARG A 51 24.45 8.97 -13.27
C ARG A 51 23.00 8.79 -13.71
N THR A 52 22.64 7.62 -14.21
CA THR A 52 21.26 7.29 -14.58
C THR A 52 20.36 7.26 -13.34
N LEU A 53 20.82 6.63 -12.25
CA LEU A 53 20.11 6.63 -10.97
C LEU A 53 19.96 8.04 -10.38
N TYR A 54 21.01 8.87 -10.45
CA TYR A 54 20.93 10.28 -10.05
C TYR A 54 19.98 11.11 -10.92
N GLY A 55 19.72 10.66 -12.15
CA GLY A 55 18.70 11.25 -13.02
C GLY A 55 17.26 10.90 -12.61
N LEU A 56 17.07 9.90 -11.76
CA LEU A 56 15.76 9.54 -11.18
C LEU A 56 15.52 10.30 -9.86
N ALA A 57 16.54 10.39 -8.99
CA ALA A 57 16.48 11.21 -7.79
C ALA A 57 17.88 11.64 -7.30
N GLY A 58 17.96 12.71 -6.51
CA GLY A 58 19.24 13.31 -6.08
C GLY A 58 20.02 12.52 -5.03
N SER A 59 19.43 11.50 -4.39
CA SER A 59 20.09 10.64 -3.40
C SER A 59 19.44 9.25 -3.33
N LYS A 60 20.11 8.28 -2.68
CA LYS A 60 19.52 6.95 -2.38
C LYS A 60 18.23 7.08 -1.58
N GLU A 61 18.22 7.93 -0.56
CA GLU A 61 17.02 8.20 0.25
C GLU A 61 15.87 8.73 -0.61
N GLN A 62 16.15 9.66 -1.53
CA GLN A 62 15.12 10.17 -2.42
C GLN A 62 14.63 9.11 -3.43
N LEU A 63 15.51 8.21 -3.89
CA LEU A 63 15.12 7.05 -4.72
C LEU A 63 14.18 6.12 -3.96
N VAL A 64 14.53 5.77 -2.72
CA VAL A 64 13.69 4.93 -1.84
C VAL A 64 12.34 5.59 -1.64
N ARG A 65 12.31 6.85 -1.21
CA ARG A 65 11.07 7.58 -0.99
C ARG A 65 10.20 7.64 -2.25
N ALA A 66 10.81 7.91 -3.42
CA ALA A 66 10.08 7.94 -4.68
C ALA A 66 9.47 6.56 -5.01
N ALA A 67 10.25 5.49 -4.88
CA ALA A 67 9.78 4.13 -5.15
C ALA A 67 8.65 3.71 -4.22
N VAL A 68 8.76 4.02 -2.92
CA VAL A 68 7.73 3.74 -1.92
C VAL A 68 6.45 4.53 -2.20
N VAL A 69 6.55 5.82 -2.55
CA VAL A 69 5.39 6.63 -2.96
C VAL A 69 4.72 6.03 -4.20
N HIS A 70 5.50 5.61 -5.19
CA HIS A 70 4.99 5.00 -6.41
C HIS A 70 4.25 3.68 -6.11
N PHE A 71 4.87 2.79 -5.34
CA PHE A 71 4.27 1.53 -4.91
C PHE A 71 2.89 1.75 -4.27
N PHE A 72 2.80 2.61 -3.24
CA PHE A 72 1.54 2.85 -2.54
C PHE A 72 0.50 3.61 -3.37
N ARG A 73 0.92 4.52 -4.26
CA ARG A 73 -0.01 5.20 -5.17
C ARG A 73 -0.67 4.18 -6.09
N ASP A 74 0.12 3.31 -6.70
CA ASP A 74 -0.37 2.33 -7.66
C ASP A 74 -1.24 1.26 -6.97
N ALA A 75 -0.85 0.83 -5.76
CA ALA A 75 -1.68 -0.01 -4.91
C ALA A 75 -3.03 0.64 -4.60
N THR A 76 -3.04 1.91 -4.15
CA THR A 76 -4.28 2.64 -3.87
C THR A 76 -5.18 2.74 -5.08
N SER A 77 -4.64 3.07 -6.27
CA SER A 77 -5.43 3.12 -7.50
C SER A 77 -6.06 1.77 -7.87
N ARG A 78 -5.35 0.65 -7.65
CA ARG A 78 -5.89 -0.69 -7.91
C ARG A 78 -6.93 -1.11 -6.88
N VAL A 79 -6.73 -0.77 -5.60
CA VAL A 79 -7.73 -0.98 -4.54
C VAL A 79 -9.01 -0.19 -4.84
N GLU A 80 -8.90 1.09 -5.22
CA GLU A 80 -10.04 1.92 -5.59
C GLU A 80 -10.81 1.34 -6.78
N ALA A 81 -10.10 0.87 -7.81
CA ALA A 81 -10.71 0.22 -8.97
C ALA A 81 -11.43 -1.09 -8.60
N ALA A 82 -10.84 -1.91 -7.73
CA ALA A 82 -11.45 -3.14 -7.25
C ALA A 82 -12.71 -2.85 -6.41
N LEU A 83 -12.66 -1.84 -5.54
CA LEU A 83 -13.79 -1.42 -4.72
C LEU A 83 -14.94 -0.87 -5.58
N ALA A 84 -14.64 -0.08 -6.61
CA ALA A 84 -15.65 0.46 -7.52
C ALA A 84 -16.40 -0.61 -8.32
N ALA A 85 -15.81 -1.81 -8.47
CA ALA A 85 -16.46 -2.95 -9.11
C ALA A 85 -17.42 -3.71 -8.16
N GLU A 86 -17.37 -3.48 -6.84
CA GLU A 86 -18.21 -4.15 -5.86
C GLU A 86 -19.52 -3.37 -5.61
N THR A 87 -20.63 -4.01 -5.95
CA THR A 87 -21.97 -3.43 -5.85
C THR A 87 -22.70 -3.81 -4.58
N ASP A 88 -22.31 -4.89 -3.90
CA ASP A 88 -22.95 -5.32 -2.65
C ASP A 88 -22.37 -4.52 -1.45
N PRO A 89 -23.19 -3.67 -0.79
CA PRO A 89 -22.76 -2.87 0.36
C PRO A 89 -22.19 -3.71 1.49
N ALA A 90 -22.73 -4.90 1.72
CA ALA A 90 -22.26 -5.80 2.77
C ALA A 90 -20.89 -6.40 2.43
N ALA A 91 -20.57 -6.57 1.15
CA ALA A 91 -19.31 -7.13 0.68
C ALA A 91 -18.19 -6.08 0.54
N ARG A 92 -18.52 -4.81 0.32
CA ARG A 92 -17.55 -3.73 0.04
C ARG A 92 -16.42 -3.63 1.05
N LEU A 93 -16.71 -3.72 2.35
CA LEU A 93 -15.70 -3.63 3.40
C LEU A 93 -14.68 -4.77 3.30
N ALA A 94 -15.16 -6.01 3.11
CA ALA A 94 -14.29 -7.15 2.97
C ALA A 94 -13.55 -7.16 1.63
N ALA A 95 -14.21 -6.74 0.55
CA ALA A 95 -13.59 -6.57 -0.76
C ALA A 95 -12.44 -5.55 -0.70
N TYR A 96 -12.63 -4.43 -0.01
CA TYR A 96 -11.59 -3.43 0.22
C TYR A 96 -10.36 -4.02 0.92
N LEU A 97 -10.56 -4.70 2.05
CA LEU A 97 -9.45 -5.30 2.81
C LEU A 97 -8.73 -6.42 2.05
N ARG A 98 -9.47 -7.24 1.27
CA ARG A 98 -8.86 -8.22 0.37
C ARG A 98 -8.06 -7.56 -0.75
N ALA A 99 -8.55 -6.45 -1.31
CA ALA A 99 -7.80 -5.71 -2.32
C ALA A 99 -6.51 -5.13 -1.72
N VAL A 100 -6.56 -4.56 -0.51
CA VAL A 100 -5.35 -4.12 0.21
C VAL A 100 -4.40 -5.29 0.44
N SER A 101 -4.90 -6.43 0.91
CA SER A 101 -4.12 -7.66 1.09
C SER A 101 -3.40 -8.06 -0.22
N ALA A 102 -4.13 -8.14 -1.33
CA ALA A 102 -3.59 -8.51 -2.63
C ALA A 102 -2.51 -7.54 -3.12
N GLU A 103 -2.68 -6.24 -2.89
CA GLU A 103 -1.71 -5.22 -3.30
C GLU A 103 -0.45 -5.18 -2.43
N LEU A 104 -0.53 -5.65 -1.18
CA LEU A 104 0.63 -5.78 -0.30
C LEU A 104 1.37 -7.11 -0.51
N ALA A 105 0.71 -8.15 -1.03
CA ALA A 105 1.27 -9.49 -1.20
C ALA A 105 2.60 -9.57 -1.99
N PRO A 106 2.87 -8.73 -3.01
CA PRO A 106 4.16 -8.72 -3.70
C PRO A 106 5.32 -8.26 -2.81
N GLY A 107 5.04 -7.52 -1.73
CA GLY A 107 6.04 -7.01 -0.80
C GLY A 107 6.65 -8.13 0.05
N SER A 108 7.97 -8.22 0.05
CA SER A 108 8.70 -9.12 0.96
C SER A 108 8.61 -8.63 2.41
N ALA A 109 8.74 -9.55 3.37
CA ALA A 109 8.82 -9.19 4.79
C ALA A 109 9.91 -8.15 5.05
N ARG A 110 11.07 -8.31 4.40
CA ARG A 110 12.19 -7.37 4.47
C ARG A 110 11.85 -5.98 3.95
N PHE A 111 11.07 -5.88 2.88
CA PHE A 111 10.60 -4.59 2.39
C PHE A 111 9.76 -3.88 3.45
N PHE A 112 8.84 -4.57 4.10
CA PHE A 112 8.02 -3.99 5.17
C PHE A 112 8.83 -3.66 6.43
N ASP A 113 9.83 -4.47 6.77
CA ASP A 113 10.76 -4.16 7.87
C ASP A 113 11.57 -2.89 7.56
N ASP A 114 12.09 -2.77 6.34
CA ASP A 114 12.83 -1.59 5.88
C ASP A 114 11.92 -0.33 5.87
N LEU A 115 10.65 -0.46 5.47
CA LEU A 115 9.67 0.63 5.52
C LEU A 115 9.50 1.14 6.95
N ALA A 116 9.37 0.23 7.94
CA ALA A 116 9.16 0.59 9.33
C ALA A 116 10.42 1.18 9.99
N ALA A 117 11.61 0.76 9.55
CA ALA A 117 12.89 1.21 10.09
C ALA A 117 13.43 2.51 9.46
N PHE A 118 12.79 3.03 8.41
CA PHE A 118 13.25 4.20 7.67
C PHE A 118 12.21 5.32 7.64
N ASP A 119 12.40 6.38 8.43
CA ASP A 119 11.41 7.45 8.67
C ASP A 119 10.74 8.01 7.40
N PRO A 120 11.47 8.36 6.30
CA PRO A 120 10.83 8.88 5.10
C PRO A 120 9.88 7.89 4.41
N ALA A 121 10.13 6.60 4.55
CA ALA A 121 9.27 5.55 4.02
C ALA A 121 8.13 5.20 5.00
N ALA A 122 8.42 5.16 6.31
CA ALA A 122 7.44 4.98 7.37
C ALA A 122 6.35 6.05 7.33
N GLU A 123 6.71 7.31 7.07
CA GLU A 123 5.76 8.42 6.93
C GLU A 123 4.78 8.17 5.76
N VAL A 124 5.29 7.71 4.62
CA VAL A 124 4.48 7.41 3.44
C VAL A 124 3.52 6.25 3.73
N TYR A 125 4.02 5.16 4.32
CA TYR A 125 3.19 4.01 4.65
C TYR A 125 2.13 4.36 5.71
N GLY A 126 2.51 5.09 6.76
CA GLY A 126 1.59 5.56 7.80
C GLY A 126 0.53 6.52 7.25
N ARG A 127 0.86 7.38 6.28
CA ARG A 127 -0.12 8.24 5.60
C ARG A 127 -1.12 7.41 4.78
N ASN A 128 -0.64 6.40 4.05
CA ASN A 128 -1.51 5.51 3.27
C ASN A 128 -2.45 4.72 4.19
N THR A 129 -1.93 4.19 5.30
CA THR A 129 -2.71 3.45 6.30
C THR A 129 -3.80 4.33 6.93
N ARG A 130 -3.49 5.59 7.27
CA ARG A 130 -4.50 6.54 7.76
C ARG A 130 -5.57 6.88 6.71
N ALA A 131 -5.20 6.92 5.43
CA ALA A 131 -6.18 7.10 4.35
C ALA A 131 -7.09 5.88 4.22
N ALA A 132 -6.52 4.68 4.29
CA ALA A 132 -7.27 3.42 4.25
C ALA A 132 -8.21 3.27 5.46
N ALA A 133 -7.78 3.66 6.66
CA ALA A 133 -8.63 3.69 7.85
C ALA A 133 -9.85 4.62 7.68
N ARG A 134 -9.65 5.82 7.10
CA ARG A 134 -10.78 6.72 6.77
C ARG A 134 -11.72 6.12 5.73
N GLN A 135 -11.18 5.43 4.72
CA GLN A 135 -11.99 4.74 3.72
C GLN A 135 -12.85 3.64 4.34
N ILE A 136 -12.29 2.88 5.29
CA ILE A 136 -13.03 1.86 6.04
C ILE A 136 -14.15 2.48 6.87
N GLN A 137 -13.88 3.58 7.58
CA GLN A 137 -14.92 4.31 8.30
C GLN A 137 -16.08 4.67 7.36
N GLN A 138 -15.78 5.24 6.19
CA GLN A 138 -16.79 5.62 5.21
C GLN A 138 -17.59 4.39 4.72
N LEU A 139 -16.92 3.28 4.41
CA LEU A 139 -17.60 2.05 3.97
C LEU A 139 -18.53 1.49 5.03
N ILE A 140 -18.18 1.61 6.30
CA ILE A 140 -19.06 1.17 7.38
C ILE A 140 -20.24 2.14 7.54
N ASP A 141 -20.00 3.46 7.49
CA ASP A 141 -21.06 4.47 7.58
C ASP A 141 -22.09 4.31 6.44
N ASP A 142 -21.61 4.08 5.21
CA ASP A 142 -22.46 3.81 4.04
C ASP A 142 -23.30 2.54 4.24
N GLY A 143 -22.68 1.45 4.71
CA GLY A 143 -23.39 0.20 4.98
C GLY A 143 -24.42 0.31 6.11
N VAL A 144 -24.24 1.22 7.08
CA VAL A 144 -25.27 1.53 8.09
C VAL A 144 -26.43 2.29 7.47
N ALA A 145 -26.13 3.34 6.69
CA ALA A 145 -27.17 4.15 6.03
C ALA A 145 -28.02 3.32 5.07
N GLU A 146 -27.42 2.31 4.44
CA GLU A 146 -28.09 1.36 3.53
C GLU A 146 -28.73 0.16 4.26
N GLY A 147 -28.62 0.09 5.60
CA GLY A 147 -29.22 -0.97 6.42
C GLY A 147 -28.52 -2.33 6.37
N ALA A 148 -27.33 -2.39 5.78
CA ALA A 148 -26.49 -3.60 5.72
C ALA A 148 -25.81 -3.92 7.07
N PHE A 149 -25.49 -2.90 7.87
CA PHE A 149 -24.85 -3.05 9.18
C PHE A 149 -25.75 -2.60 10.33
N ARG A 150 -25.58 -3.21 11.51
CA ARG A 150 -26.28 -2.79 12.73
C ARG A 150 -25.59 -1.57 13.33
N GLU A 151 -26.35 -0.52 13.65
CA GLU A 151 -25.84 0.74 14.22
C GLU A 151 -24.98 0.56 15.49
N THR A 152 -25.27 -0.45 16.32
CA THR A 152 -24.82 -0.45 17.73
C THR A 152 -23.33 -0.75 17.95
N HIS A 153 -22.53 -1.07 16.93
CA HIS A 153 -21.10 -1.40 17.11
C HIS A 153 -20.16 -0.85 16.01
N VAL A 154 -20.63 0.06 15.16
CA VAL A 154 -19.93 0.53 13.95
C VAL A 154 -18.69 1.36 14.26
N ALA A 155 -18.80 2.35 15.14
CA ALA A 155 -17.67 3.18 15.54
C ALA A 155 -16.57 2.35 16.24
N PHE A 156 -16.97 1.37 17.05
CA PHE A 156 -16.04 0.45 17.70
C PHE A 156 -15.36 -0.49 16.69
N ALA A 157 -16.11 -1.05 15.73
CA ALA A 157 -15.55 -1.89 14.68
C ALA A 157 -14.52 -1.13 13.84
N ALA A 158 -14.84 0.11 13.43
CA ALA A 158 -13.93 0.96 12.69
C ALA A 158 -12.66 1.31 13.48
N ASP A 159 -12.78 1.59 14.78
CA ASP A 159 -11.65 1.83 15.68
C ASP A 159 -10.75 0.59 15.84
N VAL A 160 -11.35 -0.59 16.04
CA VAL A 160 -10.62 -1.88 16.12
C VAL A 160 -9.88 -2.17 14.82
N ILE A 161 -10.54 -2.03 13.67
CA ILE A 161 -9.93 -2.23 12.35
C ILE A 161 -8.76 -1.26 12.16
N SER A 162 -8.99 0.02 12.40
CA SER A 162 -7.96 1.07 12.25
C SER A 162 -6.76 0.81 13.16
N SER A 163 -7.01 0.41 14.41
CA SER A 163 -5.96 0.06 15.36
C SER A 163 -5.13 -1.14 14.89
N VAL A 164 -5.76 -2.19 14.37
CA VAL A 164 -5.05 -3.35 13.81
C VAL A 164 -4.21 -2.93 12.60
N MET A 165 -4.73 -2.09 11.70
CA MET A 165 -3.99 -1.62 10.52
C MET A 165 -2.73 -0.84 10.88
N VAL A 166 -2.79 0.02 11.91
CA VAL A 166 -1.61 0.73 12.43
C VAL A 166 -0.59 -0.27 12.98
N ARG A 167 -1.03 -1.30 13.72
CA ARG A 167 -0.14 -2.33 14.26
C ARG A 167 0.49 -3.19 13.15
N ILE A 168 -0.21 -3.45 12.06
CA ILE A 168 0.35 -4.11 10.86
C ILE A 168 1.45 -3.22 10.28
N GLN A 169 1.15 -1.95 10.03
CA GLN A 169 2.10 -0.98 9.47
C GLN A 169 3.36 -0.80 10.31
N GLN A 170 3.25 -0.91 11.64
CA GLN A 170 4.37 -0.84 12.58
C GLN A 170 5.07 -2.18 12.81
N ARG A 171 4.74 -3.21 12.02
CA ARG A 171 5.28 -4.58 12.12
C ARG A 171 4.97 -5.33 13.42
N GLN A 172 4.21 -4.74 14.34
CA GLN A 172 3.83 -5.36 15.61
C GLN A 172 2.97 -6.62 15.43
N VAL A 173 2.13 -6.68 14.40
CA VAL A 173 1.36 -7.90 14.11
C VAL A 173 2.31 -9.02 13.65
N ALA A 174 3.26 -8.72 12.77
CA ALA A 174 4.26 -9.68 12.34
C ALA A 174 5.14 -10.17 13.51
N GLU A 175 5.57 -9.28 14.39
CA GLU A 175 6.35 -9.65 15.59
C GLU A 175 5.57 -10.57 16.55
N THR A 176 4.27 -10.31 16.71
CA THR A 176 3.44 -11.05 17.68
C THR A 176 2.86 -12.35 17.14
N THR A 177 2.66 -12.45 15.83
CA THR A 177 1.93 -13.57 15.21
C THR A 177 2.73 -14.33 14.15
N GLY A 178 3.81 -13.73 13.64
CA GLY A 178 4.57 -14.25 12.48
C GLY A 178 3.92 -13.99 11.12
N LEU A 179 2.73 -13.37 11.06
CA LEU A 179 2.01 -13.11 9.82
C LEU A 179 2.67 -11.98 9.00
N ALA A 180 2.70 -12.16 7.68
CA ALA A 180 3.03 -11.05 6.78
C ALA A 180 1.91 -10.00 6.76
N ASP A 181 2.23 -8.75 6.38
CA ASP A 181 1.25 -7.65 6.38
C ASP A 181 0.05 -7.99 5.49
N ALA A 182 0.30 -8.52 4.29
CA ALA A 182 -0.74 -8.95 3.36
C ALA A 182 -1.68 -10.01 3.99
N GLU A 183 -1.12 -11.02 4.65
CA GLU A 183 -1.89 -12.09 5.31
C GLU A 183 -2.73 -11.53 6.46
N ALA A 184 -2.18 -10.60 7.26
CA ALA A 184 -2.91 -9.94 8.34
C ALA A 184 -4.13 -9.15 7.82
N TYR A 185 -4.01 -8.45 6.69
CA TYR A 185 -5.16 -7.81 6.02
C TYR A 185 -6.18 -8.82 5.49
N GLY A 186 -5.71 -9.97 4.99
CA GLY A 186 -6.57 -11.07 4.55
C GLY A 186 -7.42 -11.64 5.69
N HIS A 187 -6.79 -11.95 6.83
CA HIS A 187 -7.49 -12.42 8.02
C HIS A 187 -8.44 -11.37 8.60
N LEU A 188 -8.08 -10.08 8.53
CA LEU A 188 -8.99 -9.01 8.95
C LEU A 188 -10.27 -9.00 8.08
N ALA A 189 -10.15 -9.22 6.77
CA ALA A 189 -11.30 -9.36 5.87
C ALA A 189 -12.15 -10.59 6.22
N GLU A 190 -11.52 -11.74 6.51
CA GLU A 190 -12.22 -12.97 6.92
C GLU A 190 -12.99 -12.80 8.23
N LEU A 191 -12.38 -12.16 9.23
CA LEU A 191 -13.02 -11.88 10.51
C LEU A 191 -14.25 -10.99 10.35
N LEU A 192 -14.23 -10.03 9.44
CA LEU A 192 -15.39 -9.17 9.20
C LEU A 192 -16.52 -9.92 8.50
N LEU A 193 -16.19 -10.79 7.55
CA LEU A 193 -17.20 -11.60 6.87
C LEU A 193 -17.84 -12.62 7.79
N HIS A 194 -17.07 -13.30 8.62
CA HIS A 194 -17.59 -14.38 9.45
C HIS A 194 -18.00 -13.92 10.86
N GLY A 195 -17.53 -12.75 11.30
CA GLY A 195 -17.84 -12.16 12.61
C GLY A 195 -19.03 -11.19 12.60
N LEU A 196 -19.46 -10.69 11.43
CA LEU A 196 -20.63 -9.81 11.28
C LEU A 196 -21.85 -10.52 10.66
N LEU A 197 -21.67 -11.72 10.09
CA LEU A 197 -22.77 -12.54 9.60
C LEU A 197 -23.35 -13.40 10.73
N ARG A 198 -24.68 -13.51 10.74
CA ARG A 198 -25.47 -14.22 11.76
C ARG A 198 -25.20 -15.72 11.80
#